data_AF-A0A429W9X9-F1
#
_entry.id   AF-A0A429W9X9-F1
#
_cell.length_a   1.000
_cell.length_b   1.000
_cell.length_c   1.000
_cell.angle_alpha   90.00
_cell.angle_beta   90.00
_cell.angle_gamma   90.00
#
_symmetry.space_group_name_H-M   'P 1'
#
loop_
_entity.id
_entity.type
_entity.pdbx_description
1 polymer ?
#
loop_
_entity_poly.entity_id
_entity_poly.type
_entity_poly.pdbx_seq_one_letter_code
_entity_poly.pdbx_strand_id
1 'polypeptide(L)'
;MTSSIPSPAERLKRVLVIHYSQTGQLGSVAEQIVAPLRADPEISVHVETLRPLADFPFPWPFLTFFDAFPESAHLKPPPLAPLSLTGGEHFDLVILPYQVWFLAPSQPIVAFLKHPLAAQLLRGKPVVTVIACRNMWLLAHEKLKGLLDAVGARLIDNVVLTDPGPTLATFFTTPAWLIWGRKRGFWGMPDAGLSEGQIRGAGRFGRALREALHNDLERGSQPLLSGLGAVQANAKLLISEKAGTRSFFLWGKLIMAAGRPGAWQRKPLLLLYVAFLLVLIVTVVPVSLTLQALLRPLFKGWLTKMTAHFERPSGSATDRSPRYDD
;
A
#
# COMPACT_ATOMS: atom_id res chain seq x y z
N MET A 1 5.39 22.78 -43.50
CA MET A 1 5.84 21.85 -42.44
C MET A 1 4.66 20.96 -42.09
N THR A 2 4.67 19.74 -42.61
CA THR A 2 3.62 18.74 -42.45
C THR A 2 3.57 18.30 -40.99
N SER A 3 2.61 18.83 -40.23
CA SER A 3 2.20 18.26 -38.95
C SER A 3 1.54 16.91 -39.25
N SER A 4 2.33 15.84 -39.24
CA SER A 4 1.81 14.48 -39.32
C SER A 4 0.92 14.23 -38.10
N ILE A 5 -0.37 14.05 -38.34
CA ILE A 5 -1.30 13.57 -37.31
C ILE A 5 -0.79 12.19 -36.87
N PRO A 6 -0.48 11.98 -35.58
CA PRO A 6 0.05 10.71 -35.11
C PRO A 6 -0.95 9.58 -35.39
N SER A 7 -0.42 8.42 -35.77
CA SER A 7 -1.23 7.27 -36.16
C SER A 7 -2.15 6.82 -35.02
N PRO A 8 -3.29 6.14 -35.29
CA PRO A 8 -4.15 5.61 -34.23
C PRO A 8 -3.43 4.70 -33.23
N ALA A 9 -2.36 4.02 -33.65
CA ALA A 9 -1.51 3.21 -32.77
C ALA A 9 -0.58 4.04 -31.87
N GLU A 10 -0.25 5.28 -32.25
CA GLU A 10 0.51 6.24 -31.42
C GLU A 10 -0.36 6.94 -30.37
N ARG A 11 -1.69 6.80 -30.44
CA ARG A 11 -2.64 7.35 -29.47
C ARG A 11 -3.02 6.38 -28.34
N LEU A 12 -2.76 5.08 -28.49
CA LEU A 12 -3.17 4.10 -27.49
C LEU A 12 -2.28 4.17 -26.25
N LYS A 13 -2.84 4.63 -25.13
CA LYS A 13 -2.14 4.66 -23.84
C LYS A 13 -2.09 3.26 -23.23
N ARG A 14 -0.95 2.89 -22.65
CA ARG A 14 -0.75 1.58 -22.03
C ARG A 14 -0.55 1.72 -20.53
N VAL A 15 -1.43 1.13 -19.74
CA VAL A 15 -1.38 1.15 -18.28
C VAL A 15 -1.04 -0.24 -17.75
N LEU A 16 -0.02 -0.33 -16.89
CA LEU A 16 0.33 -1.55 -16.17
C LEU A 16 -0.25 -1.51 -14.76
N VAL A 17 -1.01 -2.53 -14.38
CA VAL A 17 -1.48 -2.72 -13.00
C VAL A 17 -0.77 -3.92 -12.40
N ILE A 18 0.01 -3.69 -11.35
CA ILE A 18 0.66 -4.77 -10.59
C ILE A 18 -0.25 -5.17 -9.45
N HIS A 19 -0.91 -6.31 -9.57
CA HIS A 19 -1.99 -6.69 -8.67
C HIS A 19 -1.60 -7.81 -7.70
N TYR A 20 -1.76 -7.56 -6.41
CA TYR A 20 -1.82 -8.59 -5.37
C TYR A 20 -2.75 -8.13 -4.24
N SER A 21 -3.73 -8.97 -3.89
CA SER A 21 -4.70 -8.67 -2.83
C SER A 21 -4.93 -9.95 -2.02
N GLN A 22 -4.72 -9.87 -0.71
CA GLN A 22 -4.89 -11.04 0.15
C GLN A 22 -6.35 -11.31 0.52
N THR A 23 -7.07 -10.26 0.92
CA THR A 23 -8.44 -10.38 1.44
C THR A 23 -9.50 -10.04 0.38
N GLY A 24 -9.08 -9.69 -0.84
CA GLY A 24 -9.94 -9.16 -1.89
C GLY A 24 -10.16 -7.64 -1.80
N GLN A 25 -10.11 -7.03 -0.62
CA GLN A 25 -10.48 -5.61 -0.43
C GLN A 25 -9.63 -4.62 -1.24
N LEU A 26 -8.30 -4.82 -1.28
CA LEU A 26 -7.42 -3.98 -2.12
C LEU A 26 -7.70 -4.20 -3.61
N GLY A 27 -8.06 -5.42 -3.99
CA GLY A 27 -8.51 -5.75 -5.36
C GLY A 27 -9.79 -5.01 -5.72
N SER A 28 -10.76 -4.92 -4.81
CA SER A 28 -11.97 -4.12 -5.03
C SER A 28 -11.66 -2.62 -5.20
N VAL A 29 -10.72 -2.07 -4.42
CA VAL A 29 -10.27 -0.67 -4.61
C VAL A 29 -9.57 -0.49 -5.96
N ALA A 30 -8.64 -1.39 -6.30
CA ALA A 30 -7.92 -1.34 -7.56
C ALA A 30 -8.89 -1.42 -8.76
N GLU A 31 -9.91 -2.28 -8.68
CA GLU A 31 -10.91 -2.42 -9.72
C GLU A 31 -11.73 -1.14 -9.91
N GLN A 32 -12.11 -0.44 -8.83
CA GLN A 32 -12.80 0.86 -8.94
C GLN A 32 -11.93 1.90 -9.66
N ILE A 33 -10.62 1.92 -9.40
CA ILE A 33 -9.68 2.83 -10.08
C ILE A 33 -9.47 2.42 -11.56
N VAL A 34 -9.41 1.11 -11.84
CA VAL A 34 -9.09 0.60 -13.18
C VAL A 34 -10.31 0.60 -14.11
N ALA A 35 -11.52 0.47 -13.58
CA ALA A 35 -12.74 0.36 -14.39
C ALA A 35 -12.93 1.51 -15.40
N PRO A 36 -12.77 2.81 -15.04
CA PRO A 36 -12.85 3.91 -16.01
C PRO A 36 -11.76 3.84 -17.10
N LEU A 37 -10.57 3.34 -16.78
CA LEU A 37 -9.48 3.18 -17.74
C LEU A 37 -9.78 2.05 -18.72
N ARG A 38 -10.30 0.92 -18.23
CA ARG A 38 -10.65 -0.24 -19.05
C ARG A 38 -11.85 0.01 -19.97
N ALA A 39 -12.75 0.90 -19.56
CA ALA A 39 -13.91 1.31 -20.36
C ALA A 39 -13.55 2.24 -21.52
N ASP A 40 -12.33 2.81 -21.53
CA ASP A 40 -11.88 3.73 -22.57
C ASP A 40 -11.16 2.98 -23.71
N PRO A 41 -11.63 3.06 -24.97
CA PRO A 41 -11.02 2.35 -26.10
C PRO A 41 -9.63 2.88 -26.48
N GLU A 42 -9.24 4.08 -26.05
CA GLU A 42 -7.91 4.66 -26.29
C GLU A 42 -6.90 4.32 -25.17
N ILE A 43 -7.31 3.50 -24.19
CA ILE A 43 -6.45 3.03 -23.10
C ILE A 43 -6.46 1.50 -23.02
N SER A 44 -5.28 0.90 -23.19
CA SER A 44 -5.04 -0.53 -22.96
C SER A 44 -4.52 -0.76 -21.54
N VAL A 45 -5.22 -1.59 -20.77
CA VAL A 45 -4.82 -1.96 -19.42
C VAL A 45 -4.29 -3.40 -19.39
N HIS A 46 -3.04 -3.59 -18.96
CA HIS A 46 -2.47 -4.89 -18.63
C HIS A 46 -2.48 -5.10 -17.12
N VAL A 47 -3.06 -6.19 -16.64
CA VAL A 47 -3.05 -6.55 -15.22
C VAL A 47 -2.11 -7.72 -14.97
N GLU A 48 -0.98 -7.45 -14.33
CA GLU A 48 -0.04 -8.48 -13.90
C GLU A 48 -0.40 -8.91 -12.46
N THR A 49 -1.06 -10.07 -12.32
CA THR A 49 -1.40 -10.60 -11.00
C THR A 49 -0.24 -11.41 -10.44
N LEU A 50 0.37 -10.90 -9.37
CA LEU A 50 1.50 -11.56 -8.72
C LEU A 50 1.05 -12.80 -7.96
N ARG A 51 1.80 -13.89 -8.13
CA ARG A 51 1.59 -15.16 -7.41
C ARG A 51 2.90 -15.58 -6.75
N PRO A 52 3.00 -15.58 -5.41
CA PRO A 52 4.13 -16.21 -4.72
C PRO A 52 4.23 -17.70 -5.08
N LEU A 53 5.44 -18.27 -5.09
CA LEU A 53 5.57 -19.74 -5.25
C LEU A 53 4.93 -20.50 -4.07
N ALA A 54 4.99 -19.91 -2.88
CA ALA A 54 4.28 -20.39 -1.71
C ALA A 54 3.22 -19.36 -1.32
N ASP A 55 1.95 -19.73 -1.52
CA ASP A 55 0.83 -18.82 -1.28
C ASP A 55 0.69 -18.45 0.20
N PHE A 56 0.26 -17.20 0.42
CA PHE A 56 -0.13 -16.71 1.73
C PHE A 56 -1.62 -16.95 1.94
N PRO A 57 -2.03 -17.78 2.92
CA PRO A 57 -3.42 -18.17 3.07
C PRO A 57 -4.29 -17.01 3.54
N PHE A 58 -5.58 -17.10 3.22
CA PHE A 58 -6.62 -16.30 3.85
C PHE A 58 -7.88 -17.16 4.03
N PRO A 59 -8.47 -17.25 5.24
CA PRO A 59 -7.97 -16.69 6.49
C PRO A 59 -6.66 -17.36 6.95
N TRP A 60 -5.89 -16.67 7.77
CA TRP A 60 -4.58 -17.13 8.22
C TRP A 60 -4.69 -18.03 9.46
N PRO A 61 -3.99 -19.17 9.48
CA PRO A 61 -3.64 -19.82 10.73
C PRO A 61 -2.79 -18.86 11.60
N PHE A 62 -3.08 -18.78 12.90
CA PHE A 62 -2.51 -17.79 13.80
C PHE A 62 -0.97 -17.73 13.76
N LEU A 63 -0.30 -18.87 13.91
CA LEU A 63 1.16 -18.93 13.88
C LEU A 63 1.72 -18.62 12.49
N THR A 64 1.06 -19.03 11.41
CA THR A 64 1.49 -18.71 10.04
C THR A 64 1.42 -17.21 9.76
N PHE A 65 0.41 -16.51 10.29
CA PHE A 65 0.31 -15.06 10.19
C PHE A 65 1.54 -14.36 10.78
N PHE A 66 1.89 -14.69 12.03
CA PHE A 66 3.08 -14.13 12.66
C PHE A 66 4.36 -14.64 12.02
N ASP A 67 4.40 -15.87 11.53
CA ASP A 67 5.58 -16.38 10.86
C ASP A 67 5.95 -15.61 9.58
N ALA A 68 5.00 -14.89 8.96
CA ALA A 68 5.28 -14.02 7.82
C ALA A 68 5.91 -12.65 8.19
N PHE A 69 5.89 -12.25 9.47
CA PHE A 69 6.39 -10.93 9.86
C PHE A 69 7.90 -10.72 9.65
N PRO A 70 8.79 -11.69 9.96
CA PRO A 70 10.24 -11.46 9.90
C PRO A 70 10.72 -11.10 8.49
N GLU A 71 10.27 -11.86 7.50
CA GLU A 71 10.55 -11.64 6.08
C GLU A 71 9.95 -10.33 5.58
N SER A 72 8.74 -9.97 6.02
CA SER A 72 8.10 -8.68 5.69
C SER A 72 8.91 -7.50 6.24
N ALA A 73 9.30 -7.56 7.51
CA ALA A 73 10.03 -6.49 8.20
C ALA A 73 11.42 -6.23 7.59
N HIS A 74 12.06 -7.29 7.07
CA HIS A 74 13.39 -7.26 6.46
C HIS A 74 13.37 -7.17 4.93
N LEU A 75 12.19 -7.06 4.31
CA LEU A 75 12.02 -7.02 2.85
C LEU A 75 12.69 -8.24 2.17
N LYS A 76 12.56 -9.43 2.75
CA LYS A 76 13.09 -10.70 2.21
C LYS A 76 11.96 -11.61 1.75
N PRO A 77 11.26 -11.25 0.66
CA PRO A 77 10.08 -11.99 0.25
C PRO A 77 10.45 -13.35 -0.38
N PRO A 78 9.51 -14.30 -0.43
CA PRO A 78 9.68 -15.51 -1.23
C PRO A 78 9.71 -15.17 -2.74
N PRO A 79 10.22 -16.11 -3.56
CA PRO A 79 10.14 -15.98 -5.01
C PRO A 79 8.69 -15.95 -5.52
N LEU A 80 8.49 -15.29 -6.65
CA LEU A 80 7.24 -15.31 -7.40
C LEU A 80 7.24 -16.46 -8.41
N ALA A 81 6.04 -16.93 -8.77
CA ALA A 81 5.82 -17.67 -9.99
C ALA A 81 6.19 -16.79 -11.21
N PRO A 82 6.47 -17.41 -12.39
CA PRO A 82 6.81 -16.66 -13.59
C PRO A 82 5.76 -15.57 -13.90
N LEU A 83 6.25 -14.37 -14.20
CA LEU A 83 5.42 -13.26 -14.65
C LEU A 83 5.01 -13.47 -16.11
N SER A 84 3.88 -12.89 -16.51
CA SER A 84 3.47 -12.90 -17.93
C SER A 84 4.25 -11.89 -18.80
N LEU A 85 4.94 -10.96 -18.14
CA LEU A 85 5.72 -9.90 -18.76
C LEU A 85 7.14 -10.37 -19.12
N THR A 86 7.67 -9.80 -20.20
CA THR A 86 8.99 -10.11 -20.75
C THR A 86 10.02 -9.01 -20.50
N GLY A 87 9.57 -7.80 -20.16
CA GLY A 87 10.40 -6.62 -19.90
C GLY A 87 10.56 -5.70 -21.12
N GLY A 88 10.17 -6.14 -22.31
CA GLY A 88 10.16 -5.33 -23.54
C GLY A 88 8.90 -4.49 -23.72
N GLU A 89 7.89 -4.68 -22.86
CA GLU A 89 6.63 -3.96 -22.94
C GLU A 89 6.79 -2.48 -22.56
N HIS A 90 6.13 -1.61 -23.30
CA HIS A 90 6.06 -0.19 -22.98
C HIS A 90 4.74 0.15 -22.27
N PHE A 91 4.84 0.83 -21.13
CA PHE A 91 3.71 1.39 -20.41
C PHE A 91 3.91 2.89 -20.20
N ASP A 92 2.84 3.66 -20.33
CA ASP A 92 2.79 5.10 -20.09
C ASP A 92 2.57 5.41 -18.61
N LEU A 93 1.84 4.54 -17.90
CA LEU A 93 1.54 4.67 -16.48
C LEU A 93 1.54 3.31 -15.77
N VAL A 94 2.01 3.29 -14.53
CA VAL A 94 1.95 2.10 -13.67
C VAL A 94 1.08 2.39 -12.45
N ILE A 95 0.09 1.55 -12.19
CA ILE A 95 -0.71 1.55 -10.98
C ILE A 95 -0.21 0.39 -10.10
N LEU A 96 0.24 0.73 -8.89
CA LEU A 96 0.82 -0.21 -7.94
C LEU A 96 -0.01 -0.25 -6.64
N PRO A 97 -1.13 -0.99 -6.61
CA PRO A 97 -1.82 -1.30 -5.37
C PRO A 97 -0.97 -2.21 -4.50
N TYR A 98 -0.83 -1.86 -3.22
CA TYR A 98 -0.20 -2.71 -2.23
C TYR A 98 -0.85 -2.57 -0.86
N GLN A 99 -0.71 -3.64 -0.08
CA GLN A 99 -1.18 -3.71 1.29
C GLN A 99 0.01 -3.70 2.25
N VAL A 100 -0.22 -3.19 3.47
CA VAL A 100 0.83 -3.09 4.48
C VAL A 100 0.82 -4.32 5.36
N TRP A 101 1.95 -5.01 5.43
CA TRP A 101 2.20 -6.14 6.34
C TRP A 101 3.29 -5.77 7.33
N PHE A 102 2.95 -5.74 8.62
CA PHE A 102 3.91 -5.48 9.70
C PHE A 102 4.76 -4.21 9.49
N LEU A 103 4.11 -3.11 9.09
CA LEU A 103 4.76 -1.82 8.78
C LEU A 103 5.80 -1.89 7.65
N ALA A 104 5.59 -2.80 6.70
CA ALA A 104 6.32 -2.91 5.44
C ALA A 104 5.33 -3.16 4.28
N PRO A 105 5.73 -2.91 3.02
CA PRO A 105 4.96 -3.37 1.86
C PRO A 105 4.80 -4.89 1.89
N SER A 106 3.69 -5.41 1.38
CA SER A 106 3.44 -6.85 1.31
C SER A 106 4.54 -7.57 0.53
N GLN A 107 4.88 -8.77 0.98
CA GLN A 107 5.99 -9.53 0.42
C GLN A 107 5.90 -9.73 -1.10
N PRO A 108 4.74 -10.02 -1.73
CA PRO A 108 4.68 -10.20 -3.18
C PRO A 108 5.04 -8.93 -3.96
N ILE A 109 4.65 -7.75 -3.45
CA ILE A 109 5.01 -6.46 -4.04
C ILE A 109 6.50 -6.20 -3.91
N VAL A 110 7.08 -6.51 -2.74
CA VAL A 110 8.54 -6.45 -2.56
C VAL A 110 9.26 -7.42 -3.50
N ALA A 111 8.70 -8.62 -3.72
CA ALA A 111 9.29 -9.62 -4.60
C ALA A 111 9.32 -9.13 -6.05
N PHE A 112 8.23 -8.53 -6.51
CA PHE A 112 8.17 -7.91 -7.83
C PHE A 112 9.18 -6.77 -7.96
N LEU A 113 9.21 -5.82 -7.02
CA LEU A 113 10.14 -4.67 -7.10
C LEU A 113 11.61 -5.08 -7.02
N LYS A 114 11.92 -6.25 -6.44
CA LYS A 114 13.27 -6.84 -6.45
C LYS A 114 13.54 -7.77 -7.64
N HIS A 115 12.52 -8.08 -8.44
CA HIS A 115 12.65 -8.93 -9.61
C HIS A 115 13.41 -8.19 -10.73
N PRO A 116 14.29 -8.86 -11.50
CA PRO A 116 15.04 -8.22 -12.58
C PRO A 116 14.17 -7.46 -13.60
N LEU A 117 12.97 -7.97 -13.88
CA LEU A 117 12.01 -7.32 -14.79
C LEU A 117 11.49 -5.98 -14.28
N ALA A 118 11.42 -5.74 -12.96
CA ALA A 118 10.86 -4.48 -12.46
C ALA A 118 11.69 -3.27 -12.90
N ALA A 119 13.03 -3.37 -12.90
CA ALA A 119 13.88 -2.30 -13.40
C ALA A 119 13.74 -2.09 -14.92
N GLN A 120 13.37 -3.10 -15.69
CA GLN A 120 13.14 -2.96 -17.13
C GLN A 120 11.79 -2.28 -17.40
N LEU A 121 10.75 -2.69 -16.67
CA LEU A 121 9.39 -2.20 -16.84
C LEU A 121 9.16 -0.81 -16.25
N LEU A 122 9.81 -0.48 -15.12
CA LEU A 122 9.46 0.69 -14.32
C LEU A 122 10.44 1.87 -14.45
N ARG A 123 11.62 1.68 -15.05
CA ARG A 123 12.62 2.73 -15.13
C ARG A 123 12.10 3.94 -15.90
N GLY A 124 12.12 5.11 -15.24
CA GLY A 124 11.60 6.38 -15.74
C GLY A 124 10.08 6.46 -15.82
N LYS A 125 9.35 5.39 -15.49
CA LYS A 125 7.89 5.34 -15.62
C LYS A 125 7.19 6.03 -14.46
N PRO A 126 6.12 6.79 -14.72
CA PRO A 126 5.28 7.33 -13.67
C PRO A 126 4.53 6.20 -12.95
N VAL A 127 4.58 6.20 -11.62
CA VAL A 127 3.92 5.23 -10.74
C VAL A 127 2.91 5.95 -9.86
N VAL A 128 1.68 5.44 -9.85
CA VAL A 128 0.62 5.76 -8.89
C VAL A 128 0.53 4.61 -7.91
N THR A 129 0.81 4.87 -6.64
CA THR A 129 0.67 3.85 -5.59
C THR A 129 -0.73 3.89 -4.97
N VAL A 130 -1.26 2.74 -4.57
CA VAL A 130 -2.59 2.64 -3.96
C VAL A 130 -2.51 1.77 -2.71
N ILE A 131 -2.93 2.31 -1.56
CA ILE A 131 -2.88 1.65 -0.26
C ILE A 131 -4.30 1.50 0.28
N ALA A 132 -4.65 0.29 0.70
CA ALA A 132 -5.77 0.02 1.60
C ALA A 132 -5.22 -0.56 2.90
N CYS A 133 -5.40 0.13 4.03
CA CYS A 133 -4.84 -0.30 5.32
C CYS A 133 -5.67 0.18 6.51
N ARG A 134 -5.26 -0.15 7.74
CA ARG A 134 -5.99 0.25 8.95
C ARG A 134 -5.75 1.70 9.42
N ASN A 135 -4.82 2.44 8.80
CA ASN A 135 -4.19 3.70 9.27
C ASN A 135 -2.77 3.55 9.86
N MET A 136 -1.98 2.57 9.41
CA MET A 136 -0.52 2.54 9.70
C MET A 136 0.24 2.14 8.44
N TRP A 137 0.75 3.13 7.73
CA TRP A 137 1.31 2.96 6.39
C TRP A 137 2.55 3.83 6.13
N LEU A 138 2.86 4.79 7.02
CA LEU A 138 3.84 5.84 6.75
C LEU A 138 5.22 5.23 6.51
N LEU A 139 5.69 4.37 7.41
CA LEU A 139 7.00 3.72 7.26
C LEU A 139 7.01 2.64 6.18
N ALA A 140 5.87 2.00 5.93
CA ALA A 140 5.76 1.05 4.83
C ALA A 140 5.92 1.76 3.48
N HIS A 141 5.36 2.97 3.35
CA HIS A 141 5.47 3.78 2.15
C HIS A 141 6.88 4.36 1.96
N GLU A 142 7.57 4.75 3.03
CA GLU A 142 8.99 5.15 2.91
C GLU A 142 9.87 3.99 2.43
N LYS A 143 9.63 2.76 2.91
CA LYS A 143 10.31 1.57 2.39
C LYS A 143 9.96 1.32 0.91
N LEU A 144 8.70 1.51 0.52
CA LEU A 144 8.28 1.37 -0.88
C LEU A 144 8.95 2.41 -1.78
N LYS A 145 9.02 3.67 -1.35
CA LYS A 145 9.72 4.74 -2.08
C LYS A 145 11.16 4.35 -2.37
N GLY A 146 11.89 3.86 -1.35
CA GLY A 146 13.25 3.35 -1.57
C GLY A 146 13.33 2.18 -2.56
N LEU A 147 12.32 1.29 -2.59
CA LEU A 147 12.25 0.21 -3.59
C LEU A 147 11.94 0.74 -5.01
N LEU A 148 11.09 1.76 -5.14
CA LEU A 148 10.79 2.42 -6.41
C LEU A 148 12.02 3.20 -6.94
N ASP A 149 12.71 3.92 -6.07
CA ASP A 149 13.94 4.64 -6.40
C ASP A 149 15.02 3.67 -6.90
N ALA A 150 15.15 2.50 -6.26
CA ALA A 150 16.13 1.48 -6.64
C ALA A 150 15.91 0.89 -8.05
N VAL A 151 14.65 0.88 -8.54
CA VAL A 151 14.32 0.48 -9.92
C VAL A 151 14.24 1.67 -10.89
N GLY A 152 14.49 2.89 -10.39
CA GLY A 152 14.44 4.13 -11.17
C GLY A 152 13.03 4.55 -11.57
N ALA A 153 12.01 4.12 -10.82
CA ALA A 153 10.62 4.50 -11.08
C ALA A 153 10.32 5.91 -10.55
N ARG A 154 9.35 6.60 -11.17
CA ARG A 154 8.96 7.96 -10.77
C ARG A 154 7.63 7.94 -10.05
N LEU A 155 7.65 7.96 -8.71
CA LEU A 155 6.43 8.08 -7.92
C LEU A 155 5.77 9.46 -8.16
N ILE A 156 4.62 9.48 -8.83
CA ILE A 156 3.88 10.71 -9.15
C ILE A 156 2.67 10.91 -8.25
N ASP A 157 2.09 9.83 -7.74
CA ASP A 157 0.89 9.87 -6.90
C ASP A 157 0.88 8.74 -5.87
N ASN A 158 0.20 9.00 -4.76
CA ASN A 158 -0.11 8.03 -3.73
C ASN A 158 -1.58 8.18 -3.35
N VAL A 159 -2.32 7.08 -3.37
CA VAL A 159 -3.69 6.98 -2.88
C VAL A 159 -3.68 6.15 -1.62
N VAL A 160 -4.20 6.69 -0.52
CA VAL A 160 -4.24 6.01 0.76
C VAL A 160 -5.65 6.04 1.32
N LEU A 161 -6.26 4.85 1.36
CA LEU A 161 -7.53 4.61 2.01
C LEU A 161 -7.26 3.89 3.34
N THR A 162 -7.70 4.50 4.43
CA THR A 162 -7.54 3.95 5.78
C THR A 162 -8.88 3.52 6.37
N ASP A 163 -8.88 2.42 7.11
CA ASP A 163 -10.00 1.98 7.96
C ASP A 163 -10.48 3.16 8.83
N PRO A 164 -11.77 3.52 8.79
CA PRO A 164 -12.31 4.65 9.53
C PRO A 164 -12.48 4.35 11.03
N GLY A 165 -12.31 3.10 11.46
CA GLY A 165 -12.44 2.67 12.83
C GLY A 165 -11.42 3.32 13.79
N PRO A 166 -11.75 3.43 15.08
CA PRO A 166 -10.82 3.96 16.08
C PRO A 166 -9.49 3.18 16.09
N THR A 167 -8.36 3.87 16.16
CA THR A 167 -7.02 3.24 16.06
C THR A 167 -6.84 2.06 17.01
N LEU A 168 -7.31 2.16 18.26
CA LEU A 168 -7.22 1.07 19.23
C LEU A 168 -8.13 -0.12 18.87
N ALA A 169 -9.33 0.13 18.36
CA ALA A 169 -10.23 -0.94 17.90
C ALA A 169 -9.61 -1.72 16.73
N THR A 170 -8.99 -1.02 15.78
CA THR A 170 -8.36 -1.65 14.60
C THR A 170 -7.19 -2.59 14.95
N PHE A 171 -6.55 -2.44 16.12
CA PHE A 171 -5.56 -3.42 16.59
C PHE A 171 -6.16 -4.79 16.91
N PHE A 172 -7.47 -4.87 17.14
CA PHE A 172 -8.19 -6.12 17.41
C PHE A 172 -9.01 -6.56 16.20
N THR A 173 -9.73 -5.65 15.55
CA THR A 173 -10.62 -6.00 14.42
C THR A 173 -9.84 -6.44 13.19
N THR A 174 -8.68 -5.85 12.89
CA THR A 174 -7.88 -6.25 11.72
C THR A 174 -7.27 -7.66 11.88
N PRO A 175 -6.58 -8.02 12.98
CA PRO A 175 -6.11 -9.40 13.16
C PRO A 175 -7.26 -10.41 13.23
N ALA A 176 -8.37 -10.06 13.89
CA ALA A 176 -9.57 -10.90 13.91
C ALA A 176 -10.09 -11.19 12.49
N TRP A 177 -10.11 -10.19 11.62
CA TRP A 177 -10.50 -10.39 10.21
C TRP A 177 -9.51 -11.28 9.47
N LEU A 178 -8.20 -11.07 9.66
CA LEU A 178 -7.17 -11.85 8.98
C LEU A 178 -7.12 -13.32 9.45
N ILE A 179 -7.34 -13.56 10.75
CA ILE A 179 -7.23 -14.89 11.38
C ILE A 179 -8.54 -15.67 11.29
N TRP A 180 -9.69 -15.02 11.49
CA TRP A 180 -11.00 -15.69 11.49
C TRP A 180 -11.77 -15.49 10.17
N GLY A 181 -11.28 -14.69 9.24
CA GLY A 181 -11.97 -14.37 7.98
C GLY A 181 -13.20 -13.47 8.17
N ARG A 182 -13.47 -12.99 9.39
CA ARG A 182 -14.68 -12.23 9.71
C ARG A 182 -14.45 -10.73 9.63
N LYS A 183 -14.97 -10.09 8.59
CA LYS A 183 -14.94 -8.62 8.42
C LYS A 183 -15.86 -7.90 9.42
N ARG A 184 -16.98 -8.54 9.81
CA ARG A 184 -17.99 -7.94 10.70
C ARG A 184 -17.43 -7.64 12.09
N GLY A 185 -17.80 -6.48 12.60
CA GLY A 185 -17.49 -6.01 13.94
C GLY A 185 -17.98 -6.98 15.04
N PHE A 186 -17.37 -6.86 16.22
CA PHE A 186 -17.71 -7.68 17.38
C PHE A 186 -17.44 -6.91 18.67
N TRP A 187 -18.10 -7.29 19.76
CA TRP A 187 -17.94 -6.64 21.08
C TRP A 187 -18.11 -5.11 21.04
N GLY A 188 -19.04 -4.60 20.22
CA GLY A 188 -19.27 -3.17 20.02
C GLY A 188 -18.21 -2.44 19.17
N MET A 189 -17.21 -3.16 18.62
CA MET A 189 -16.24 -2.61 17.67
C MET A 189 -16.83 -2.57 16.25
N PRO A 190 -16.40 -1.61 15.39
CA PRO A 190 -16.86 -1.50 14.01
C PRO A 190 -16.34 -2.64 13.13
N ASP A 191 -16.89 -2.73 11.91
CA ASP A 191 -16.36 -3.60 10.86
C ASP A 191 -14.90 -3.29 10.57
N ALA A 192 -14.12 -4.32 10.23
CA ALA A 192 -12.73 -4.18 9.85
C ALA A 192 -12.60 -3.75 8.38
N GLY A 193 -11.57 -2.93 8.11
CA GLY A 193 -11.20 -2.54 6.75
C GLY A 193 -11.92 -1.29 6.26
N LEU A 194 -12.00 -1.15 4.94
CA LEU A 194 -12.61 0.03 4.33
C LEU A 194 -14.13 -0.10 4.27
N SER A 195 -14.81 1.05 4.36
CA SER A 195 -16.23 1.15 4.09
C SER A 195 -16.51 1.00 2.60
N GLU A 196 -17.71 0.54 2.25
CA GLU A 196 -18.15 0.43 0.85
C GLU A 196 -18.14 1.79 0.14
N GLY A 197 -18.41 2.88 0.87
CA GLY A 197 -18.31 4.24 0.34
C GLY A 197 -16.88 4.63 -0.04
N GLN A 198 -15.88 4.27 0.78
CA GLN A 198 -14.47 4.49 0.45
C GLN A 198 -14.03 3.68 -0.78
N ILE A 199 -14.49 2.42 -0.88
CA ILE A 199 -14.16 1.55 -2.02
C ILE A 199 -14.76 2.13 -3.29
N ARG A 200 -16.08 2.37 -3.33
CA ARG A 200 -16.75 2.96 -4.51
C ARG A 200 -16.20 4.33 -4.88
N GLY A 201 -15.94 5.18 -3.87
CA GLY A 201 -15.38 6.51 -4.07
C GLY A 201 -14.00 6.49 -4.74
N ALA A 202 -13.27 5.36 -4.74
CA ALA A 202 -11.98 5.27 -5.43
C ALA A 202 -12.10 5.42 -6.95
N GLY A 203 -13.29 5.25 -7.54
CA GLY A 203 -13.56 5.48 -8.96
C GLY A 203 -13.19 6.87 -9.45
N ARG A 204 -13.26 7.88 -8.57
CA ARG A 204 -12.86 9.26 -8.88
C ARG A 204 -11.39 9.36 -9.34
N PHE A 205 -10.51 8.54 -8.75
CA PHE A 205 -9.10 8.51 -9.15
C PHE A 205 -8.95 7.91 -10.54
N GLY A 206 -9.69 6.85 -10.87
CA GLY A 206 -9.70 6.25 -12.20
C GLY A 206 -10.13 7.23 -13.29
N ARG A 207 -11.19 7.99 -13.04
CA ARG A 207 -11.66 9.04 -13.96
C ARG A 207 -10.65 10.16 -14.15
N ALA A 208 -9.99 10.60 -13.08
CA ALA A 208 -8.95 11.62 -13.17
C ALA A 208 -7.69 11.11 -13.91
N LEU A 209 -7.27 9.86 -13.69
CA LEU A 209 -6.16 9.25 -14.45
C LEU A 209 -6.50 9.12 -15.93
N ARG A 210 -7.74 8.74 -16.27
CA ARG A 210 -8.23 8.66 -17.64
C ARG A 210 -8.10 10.02 -18.35
N GLU A 211 -8.61 11.07 -17.75
CA GLU A 211 -8.49 12.44 -18.29
C GLU A 211 -7.02 12.88 -18.40
N ALA A 212 -6.20 12.58 -17.40
CA ALA A 212 -4.79 12.92 -17.41
C ALA A 212 -4.03 12.24 -18.56
N LEU A 213 -4.30 10.96 -18.82
CA LEU A 213 -3.69 10.20 -19.90
C LEU A 213 -4.08 10.74 -21.28
N HIS A 214 -5.33 11.16 -21.48
CA HIS A 214 -5.77 11.83 -22.71
C HIS A 214 -5.03 13.14 -23.00
N ASN A 215 -4.59 13.81 -21.94
CA ASN A 215 -3.90 15.10 -22.00
C ASN A 215 -2.37 14.97 -21.86
N ASP A 216 -1.81 13.75 -21.95
CA ASP A 216 -0.38 13.47 -21.79
C ASP A 216 0.23 13.99 -20.47
N LEU A 217 -0.58 14.22 -19.43
CA LEU A 217 -0.14 14.84 -18.18
C LEU A 217 0.78 13.92 -17.37
N GLU A 218 0.70 12.60 -17.57
CA GLU A 218 1.57 11.64 -16.92
C GLU A 218 3.05 11.84 -17.29
N ARG A 219 3.34 12.50 -18.42
CA ARG A 219 4.70 12.83 -18.84
C ARG A 219 5.32 13.96 -18.02
N GLY A 220 4.48 14.82 -17.42
CA GLY A 220 4.90 15.93 -16.57
C GLY A 220 5.36 15.49 -15.19
N SER A 221 5.93 16.40 -14.41
CA SER A 221 6.44 16.15 -13.05
C SER A 221 5.39 16.32 -11.94
N GLN A 222 4.20 16.81 -12.28
CA GLN A 222 3.14 17.13 -11.32
C GLN A 222 2.30 15.89 -10.98
N PRO A 223 1.78 15.79 -9.74
CA PRO A 223 0.78 14.78 -9.38
C PRO A 223 -0.51 14.97 -10.17
N LEU A 224 -1.12 13.86 -10.58
CA LEU A 224 -2.37 13.81 -11.32
C LEU A 224 -3.59 13.85 -10.40
N LEU A 225 -3.44 13.32 -9.17
CA LEU A 225 -4.52 13.13 -8.22
C LEU A 225 -4.65 14.23 -7.15
N SER A 226 -3.88 15.32 -7.29
CA SER A 226 -4.02 16.48 -6.40
C SER A 226 -5.42 17.07 -6.45
N GLY A 227 -5.94 17.46 -5.28
CA GLY A 227 -7.30 17.97 -5.15
C GLY A 227 -8.40 16.90 -5.09
N LEU A 228 -8.05 15.60 -5.05
CA LEU A 228 -9.03 14.49 -4.98
C LEU A 228 -9.10 13.77 -3.63
N GLY A 229 -8.47 14.32 -2.59
CA GLY A 229 -8.36 13.70 -1.27
C GLY A 229 -7.67 12.33 -1.36
N ALA A 230 -6.57 12.26 -2.10
CA ALA A 230 -5.85 11.03 -2.36
C ALA A 230 -5.14 10.50 -1.10
N VAL A 231 -4.63 11.37 -0.23
CA VAL A 231 -3.95 10.99 1.01
C VAL A 231 -4.41 11.86 2.17
N GLN A 232 -4.79 11.25 3.29
CA GLN A 232 -4.96 11.95 4.57
C GLN A 232 -4.03 11.35 5.61
N ALA A 233 -2.88 11.99 5.85
CA ALA A 233 -1.84 11.40 6.69
C ALA A 233 -2.02 11.73 8.18
N ASN A 234 -1.93 10.70 9.03
CA ASN A 234 -1.94 10.87 10.48
C ASN A 234 -0.54 10.76 11.09
N ALA A 235 0.20 11.87 11.14
CA ALA A 235 1.56 11.89 11.67
C ALA A 235 1.70 11.48 13.15
N LYS A 236 0.60 11.48 13.94
CA LYS A 236 0.64 11.05 15.35
C LYS A 236 1.04 9.58 15.50
N LEU A 237 0.75 8.78 14.48
CA LEU A 237 1.05 7.35 14.45
C LEU A 237 2.51 7.08 14.09
N LEU A 238 3.24 8.06 13.55
CA LEU A 238 4.63 7.91 13.14
C LEU A 238 5.53 7.45 14.29
N ILE A 239 5.32 7.96 15.51
CA ILE A 239 6.12 7.57 16.68
C ILE A 239 5.88 6.09 17.01
N SER A 240 4.61 5.68 17.05
CA SER A 240 4.22 4.29 17.30
C SER A 240 4.70 3.36 16.17
N GLU A 241 4.62 3.79 14.91
CA GLU A 241 5.16 3.05 13.78
C GLU A 241 6.68 2.88 13.86
N LYS A 242 7.43 3.92 14.29
CA LYS A 242 8.89 3.82 14.47
C LYS A 242 9.25 2.81 15.55
N ALA A 243 8.58 2.85 16.69
CA ALA A 243 8.77 1.88 17.76
C ALA A 243 8.43 0.45 17.30
N GLY A 244 7.28 0.29 16.62
CA GLY A 244 6.85 -0.98 16.04
C GLY A 244 7.83 -1.52 15.01
N THR A 245 8.27 -0.69 14.06
CA THR A 245 9.23 -1.06 13.01
C THR A 245 10.57 -1.50 13.59
N ARG A 246 11.08 -0.81 14.61
CA ARG A 246 12.31 -1.20 15.31
C ARG A 246 12.15 -2.56 16.00
N SER A 247 11.01 -2.76 16.68
CA SER A 247 10.66 -4.04 17.30
C SER A 247 10.61 -5.17 16.27
N PHE A 248 9.83 -5.00 15.19
CA PHE A 248 9.73 -5.98 14.09
C PHE A 248 11.10 -6.30 13.48
N PHE A 249 11.97 -5.30 13.32
CA PHE A 249 13.30 -5.53 12.76
C PHE A 249 14.19 -6.36 13.69
N LEU A 250 14.25 -6.03 14.98
CA LEU A 250 15.09 -6.75 15.95
C LEU A 250 14.61 -8.20 16.15
N TRP A 251 13.32 -8.37 16.43
CA TRP A 251 12.73 -9.70 16.58
C TRP A 251 12.75 -10.49 15.29
N GLY A 252 12.51 -9.84 14.15
CA GLY A 252 12.58 -10.48 12.84
C GLY A 252 13.97 -11.03 12.56
N LYS A 253 15.03 -10.31 12.93
CA LYS A 253 16.42 -10.78 12.78
C LYS A 253 16.68 -12.03 13.62
N LEU A 254 16.22 -12.04 14.88
CA LEU A 254 16.36 -13.18 15.78
C LEU A 254 15.62 -14.41 15.25
N ILE A 255 14.37 -14.24 14.80
CA ILE A 255 13.54 -15.35 14.30
C ILE A 255 14.08 -15.91 12.98
N MET A 256 14.51 -15.05 12.05
CA MET A 256 15.16 -15.51 10.81
C MET A 256 16.47 -16.26 11.07
N ALA A 257 17.20 -15.92 12.15
CA ALA A 257 18.41 -16.65 12.54
C ALA A 257 18.09 -18.06 13.08
N ALA A 258 16.90 -18.26 13.66
CA ALA A 258 16.46 -19.56 14.16
C ALA A 258 16.00 -20.53 13.07
N GLY A 259 15.56 -20.03 11.89
CA GLY A 259 15.19 -20.90 10.77
C GLY A 259 14.50 -20.19 9.60
N ARG A 260 14.28 -20.97 8.52
CA ARG A 260 13.50 -20.56 7.34
C ARG A 260 12.00 -20.44 7.68
N PRO A 261 11.18 -19.75 6.87
CA PRO A 261 9.73 -19.75 7.03
C PRO A 261 9.16 -21.17 7.19
N GLY A 262 8.23 -21.36 8.12
CA GLY A 262 7.62 -22.64 8.46
C GLY A 262 8.46 -23.56 9.37
N ALA A 263 9.71 -23.21 9.66
CA ALA A 263 10.59 -24.03 10.50
C ALA A 263 10.08 -24.13 11.95
N TRP A 264 10.09 -25.32 12.52
CA TRP A 264 9.56 -25.57 13.87
C TRP A 264 10.32 -24.80 14.96
N GLN A 265 11.61 -24.53 14.74
CA GLN A 265 12.50 -23.77 15.62
C GLN A 265 12.04 -22.32 15.84
N ARG A 266 11.27 -21.76 14.88
CA ARG A 266 10.72 -20.39 14.99
C ARG A 266 9.56 -20.31 15.96
N LYS A 267 8.80 -21.40 16.17
CA LYS A 267 7.52 -21.38 16.92
C LYS A 267 7.66 -20.85 18.35
N PRO A 268 8.64 -21.27 19.17
CA PRO A 268 8.79 -20.72 20.53
C PRO A 268 9.10 -19.22 20.52
N LEU A 269 9.97 -18.77 19.61
CA LEU A 269 10.30 -17.34 19.48
C LEU A 269 9.12 -16.52 18.98
N LEU A 270 8.30 -17.06 18.07
CA LEU A 270 7.07 -16.42 17.61
C LEU A 270 6.06 -16.27 18.75
N LEU A 271 5.86 -17.29 19.57
CA LEU A 271 4.95 -17.21 20.72
C LEU A 271 5.42 -16.16 21.73
N LEU A 272 6.72 -16.15 22.05
CA LEU A 272 7.32 -15.12 22.90
C LEU A 272 7.14 -13.73 22.31
N TYR A 273 7.34 -13.60 20.99
CA TYR A 273 7.16 -12.34 20.30
C TYR A 273 5.71 -11.85 20.30
N VAL A 274 4.74 -12.75 20.12
CA VAL A 274 3.32 -12.43 20.19
C VAL A 274 2.97 -11.87 21.57
N ALA A 275 3.43 -12.52 22.64
CA ALA A 275 3.21 -12.02 24.01
C ALA A 275 3.85 -10.63 24.20
N PHE A 276 5.09 -10.45 23.73
CA PHE A 276 5.78 -9.16 23.74
C PHE A 276 5.01 -8.07 22.96
N LEU A 277 4.48 -8.41 21.78
CA LEU A 277 3.73 -7.50 20.92
C LEU A 277 2.42 -7.07 21.58
N LEU A 278 1.71 -7.98 22.24
CA LEU A 278 0.49 -7.66 22.98
C LEU A 278 0.78 -6.67 24.12
N VAL A 279 1.85 -6.90 24.89
CA VAL A 279 2.31 -5.96 25.92
C VAL A 279 2.66 -4.61 25.31
N LEU A 280 3.38 -4.58 24.19
CA LEU A 280 3.75 -3.35 23.48
C LEU A 280 2.51 -2.56 23.03
N ILE A 281 1.48 -3.23 22.50
CA ILE A 281 0.26 -2.59 22.03
C ILE A 281 -0.51 -1.99 23.21
N VAL A 282 -0.68 -2.71 24.31
CA VAL A 282 -1.45 -2.24 25.47
C VAL A 282 -0.72 -1.15 26.25
N THR A 283 0.62 -1.12 26.22
CA THR A 283 1.42 -0.15 26.98
C THR A 283 1.86 1.04 26.13
N VAL A 284 2.67 0.81 25.09
CA VAL A 284 3.36 1.87 24.34
C VAL A 284 2.41 2.69 23.49
N VAL A 285 1.37 2.09 22.90
CA VAL A 285 0.46 2.82 22.02
C VAL A 285 -0.41 3.82 22.81
N PRO A 286 -1.09 3.45 23.91
CA PRO A 286 -1.80 4.42 24.73
C PRO A 286 -0.87 5.48 25.31
N VAL A 287 0.30 5.08 25.86
CA VAL A 287 1.27 6.02 26.44
C VAL A 287 1.75 7.03 25.39
N SER A 288 2.09 6.59 24.18
CA SER A 288 2.57 7.50 23.13
C SER A 288 1.50 8.47 22.67
N LEU A 289 0.24 8.03 22.57
CA LEU A 289 -0.89 8.89 22.19
C LEU A 289 -1.23 9.89 23.31
N THR A 290 -1.21 9.46 24.57
CA THR A 290 -1.46 10.33 25.72
C THR A 290 -0.35 11.38 25.87
N LEU A 291 0.91 10.98 25.77
CA LEU A 291 2.04 11.91 25.83
C LEU A 291 1.98 12.96 24.71
N GLN A 292 1.62 12.53 23.50
CA GLN A 292 1.42 13.46 22.37
C GLN A 292 0.23 14.40 22.58
N ALA A 293 -0.84 13.95 23.25
CA ALA A 293 -1.97 14.80 23.59
C ALA A 293 -1.57 15.88 24.61
N LEU A 294 -0.75 15.53 25.61
CA LEU A 294 -0.24 16.46 26.63
C LEU A 294 0.78 17.45 26.05
N LEU A 295 1.69 16.99 25.21
CA LEU A 295 2.74 17.81 24.61
C LEU A 295 2.32 18.44 23.27
N ARG A 296 1.02 18.39 22.94
CA ARG A 296 0.45 18.89 21.69
C ARG A 296 0.88 20.31 21.31
N PRO A 297 0.92 21.33 22.20
CA PRO A 297 1.32 22.68 21.80
C PRO A 297 2.78 22.75 21.32
N LEU A 298 3.66 21.92 21.88
CA LEU A 298 5.08 21.90 21.54
C LEU A 298 5.35 21.16 20.21
N PHE A 299 4.62 20.06 19.95
CA PHE A 299 4.84 19.23 18.77
C PHE A 299 3.93 19.56 17.57
N LYS A 300 2.99 20.50 17.71
CA LYS A 300 2.02 20.84 16.64
C LYS A 300 2.71 21.16 15.32
N GLY A 301 3.74 22.01 15.34
CA GLY A 301 4.47 22.41 14.13
C GLY A 301 5.19 21.24 13.45
N TRP A 302 5.80 20.35 14.22
CA TRP A 302 6.45 19.16 13.68
C TRP A 302 5.44 18.17 13.11
N LEU A 303 4.33 17.90 13.81
CA LEU A 303 3.27 17.02 13.34
C LEU A 303 2.64 17.54 12.03
N THR A 304 2.38 18.84 11.92
CA THR A 304 1.88 19.44 10.68
C THR A 304 2.89 19.29 9.54
N LYS A 305 4.18 19.52 9.78
CA LYS A 305 5.23 19.30 8.78
C LYS A 305 5.29 17.84 8.32
N MET A 306 5.19 16.88 9.25
CA MET A 306 5.20 15.46 8.93
C MET A 306 3.94 15.03 8.18
N THR A 307 2.76 15.49 8.58
CA THR A 307 1.51 15.24 7.83
C THR A 307 1.65 15.77 6.40
N ALA A 308 2.08 17.02 6.20
CA ALA A 308 2.30 17.58 4.88
C ALA A 308 3.37 16.83 4.06
N HIS A 309 4.39 16.29 4.70
CA HIS A 309 5.40 15.47 4.04
C HIS A 309 4.82 14.15 3.52
N PHE A 310 4.05 13.44 4.35
CA PHE A 310 3.45 12.15 3.98
C PHE A 310 2.25 12.29 3.04
N GLU A 311 1.61 13.45 2.99
CA GLU A 311 0.56 13.72 2.01
C GLU A 311 1.10 13.92 0.59
N ARG A 312 2.40 14.20 0.42
CA ARG A 312 3.00 14.30 -0.91
C ARG A 312 3.17 12.91 -1.55
N PRO A 313 3.08 12.81 -2.89
CA PRO A 313 2.91 13.93 -3.83
C PRO A 313 1.45 14.39 -4.03
N SER A 314 0.45 13.54 -3.82
CA SER A 314 -0.94 13.84 -4.22
C SER A 314 -1.68 14.85 -3.33
N GLY A 315 -1.58 14.73 -2.01
CA GLY A 315 -2.20 15.66 -1.06
C GLY A 315 -3.57 15.23 -0.52
N SER A 316 -4.04 16.00 0.47
CA SER A 316 -5.33 15.83 1.16
C SER A 316 -6.45 16.75 0.67
N ALA A 317 -6.14 17.73 -0.19
CA ALA A 317 -7.11 18.67 -0.75
C ALA A 317 -8.20 17.96 -1.58
N THR A 318 -9.42 18.49 -1.56
CA THR A 318 -10.62 17.88 -2.20
C THR A 318 -11.33 18.83 -3.17
N ASP A 319 -10.68 19.92 -3.58
CA ASP A 319 -11.24 20.97 -4.44
C ASP A 319 -11.60 20.48 -5.85
N ARG A 320 -10.95 19.41 -6.33
CA ARG A 320 -11.25 18.76 -7.61
C ARG A 320 -12.21 17.58 -7.48
N SER A 321 -12.43 17.02 -6.28
CA SER A 321 -13.28 15.84 -6.09
C SER A 321 -14.66 15.96 -6.76
N PRO A 322 -15.40 17.09 -6.65
CA PRO A 322 -16.73 17.21 -7.24
C PRO A 322 -16.77 17.06 -8.78
N ARG A 323 -15.64 17.19 -9.48
CA ARG A 323 -15.56 16.97 -10.94
C ARG A 323 -15.56 15.49 -11.32
N TYR A 324 -15.24 14.63 -10.36
CA TYR A 324 -15.02 13.20 -10.57
C TYR A 324 -15.82 12.35 -9.60
N ASP A 325 -16.67 12.92 -8.75
CA ASP A 325 -17.62 12.16 -7.95
C ASP A 325 -18.86 11.88 -8.83
N ASP A 326 -19.42 10.67 -8.73
CA ASP A 326 -20.66 10.29 -9.45
C ASP A 326 -21.90 10.74 -8.67
#